data_AF-A0A511N7Q4-F1
#
_entry.id   AF-A0A511N7Q4-F1
#
_cell.length_a   1.000
_cell.length_b   1.000
_cell.length_c   1.000
_cell.angle_alpha   90.00
_cell.angle_beta   90.00
_cell.angle_gamma   90.00
#
_symmetry.space_group_name_H-M   'P 1'
#
loop_
_entity.id
_entity.type
_entity.pdbx_description
1 polymer ?
#
loop_
_entity_poly.entity_id
_entity_poly.type
_entity_poly.pdbx_seq_one_letter_code
_entity_poly.pdbx_strand_id
1 'polypeptide(L)' 'MNEEIRKAIQEVLYQKRISQADLARRLDKTPQEISRALKDPIRGGKVPELWQDILDELDLELVIRPRAKRQAS' A
#
# COMPACT_ATOMS: atom_id res chain seq x y z
N MET A 1 3.58 -5.26 -2.86
CA MET A 1 2.19 -4.85 -2.86
C MET A 1 1.52 -5.73 -3.89
N ASN A 2 0.33 -6.28 -3.64
CA ASN A 2 -0.45 -6.77 -4.78
C ASN A 2 -1.02 -5.55 -5.54
N GLU A 3 -1.57 -5.78 -6.73
CA GLU A 3 -2.12 -4.70 -7.55
C GLU A 3 -3.33 -4.01 -6.89
N GLU A 4 -4.15 -4.77 -6.15
CA GLU A 4 -5.33 -4.24 -5.45
C GLU A 4 -4.96 -3.21 -4.38
N ILE A 5 -3.99 -3.54 -3.51
CA ILE A 5 -3.54 -2.62 -2.46
C ILE A 5 -2.89 -1.39 -3.09
N ARG A 6 -2.12 -1.56 -4.18
CA ARG A 6 -1.52 -0.42 -4.90
C ARG A 6 -2.59 0.52 -5.44
N LYS A 7 -3.65 -0.01 -6.04
CA LYS A 7 -4.77 0.78 -6.54
C LYS A 7 -5.48 1.53 -5.41
N ALA A 8 -5.74 0.85 -4.28
CA ALA A 8 -6.35 1.48 -3.11
C ALA A 8 -5.51 2.67 -2.60
N ILE A 9 -4.19 2.50 -2.50
CA ILE A 9 -3.27 3.58 -2.12
C ILE A 9 -3.34 4.74 -3.13
N GLN A 10 -3.32 4.45 -4.43
CA GLN A 10 -3.40 5.49 -5.47
C GLN A 10 -4.71 6.27 -5.43
N GLU A 11 -5.83 5.59 -5.19
CA GLU A 11 -7.13 6.22 -5.04
C GLU A 11 -7.14 7.16 -3.83
N VAL A 12 -6.59 6.74 -2.70
CA VAL A 12 -6.51 7.57 -1.49
C VAL A 12 -5.61 8.79 -1.70
N LEU A 13 -4.47 8.64 -2.36
CA LEU A 13 -3.61 9.76 -2.74
C LEU A 13 -4.36 10.78 -3.61
N TYR A 14 -5.14 10.30 -4.58
CA TYR A 14 -5.98 11.13 -5.43
C TYR A 14 -7.05 11.87 -4.61
N GLN A 15 -7.78 11.17 -3.74
CA GLN A 15 -8.83 11.77 -2.89
C GLN A 15 -8.25 12.82 -1.93
N LYS A 16 -7.10 12.53 -1.31
CA LYS A 16 -6.40 13.46 -0.41
C LYS A 16 -5.63 14.57 -1.14
N ARG A 17 -5.63 14.57 -2.48
CA ARG A 17 -4.90 15.52 -3.35
C ARG A 17 -3.41 15.64 -3.01
N ILE A 18 -2.76 14.52 -2.70
CA ILE A 18 -1.32 14.46 -2.43
C ILE A 18 -0.62 13.57 -3.46
N SER A 19 0.55 13.99 -3.91
CA SER A 19 1.38 13.18 -4.80
C SER A 19 2.18 12.12 -4.03
N GLN A 20 2.72 11.12 -4.73
CA GLN A 20 3.69 10.20 -4.13
C GLN A 20 4.95 10.92 -3.63
N ALA A 21 5.34 12.03 -4.24
CA ALA A 21 6.46 12.83 -3.77
C ALA A 21 6.14 13.57 -2.47
N ASP A 22 4.88 13.99 -2.27
CA ASP A 22 4.43 14.55 -1.01
C ASP A 22 4.40 13.47 0.08
N LEU A 23 3.88 12.28 -0.23
CA LEU A 23 3.91 11.13 0.69
C LEU A 23 5.34 10.79 1.11
N ALA A 24 6.27 10.74 0.16
CA ALA A 24 7.69 10.49 0.46
C ALA A 24 8.25 11.54 1.43
N ARG A 25 7.96 12.82 1.19
CA ARG A 25 8.38 13.92 2.09
C ARG A 25 7.78 13.80 3.49
N ARG A 26 6.52 13.38 3.62
CA ARG A 26 5.87 13.21 4.93
C ARG A 26 6.46 12.07 5.75
N LEU A 27 6.91 11.02 5.09
CA LEU A 27 7.53 9.85 5.73
C LEU A 27 9.04 9.96 5.91
N ASP A 28 9.63 11.12 5.61
CA ASP A 28 11.08 11.32 5.56
C ASP A 28 11.80 10.26 4.70
N LYS A 29 11.24 9.99 3.52
CA LYS A 29 11.74 9.04 2.53
C LYS A 29 11.99 9.70 1.18
N THR A 30 12.76 9.03 0.35
CA THR A 30 12.89 9.37 -1.06
C THR A 30 11.72 8.81 -1.88
N PRO A 31 11.34 9.45 -3.01
CA PRO A 31 10.36 8.89 -3.94
C PRO A 31 10.74 7.49 -4.46
N GLN A 32 12.04 7.18 -4.52
CA GLN A 32 12.56 5.88 -4.95
C GLN A 32 12.27 4.78 -3.93
N GLU A 33 12.42 5.07 -2.64
CA GLU A 33 12.04 4.15 -1.56
C GLU A 33 10.55 3.85 -1.59
N ILE A 34 9.70 4.88 -1.75
CA ILE A 34 8.25 4.70 -1.89
C ILE A 34 7.92 3.86 -3.13
N SER A 35 8.51 4.17 -4.29
CA SER A 35 8.27 3.40 -5.51
C SER A 35 8.67 1.93 -5.37
N ARG A 36 9.81 1.66 -4.71
CA ARG A 36 10.26 0.30 -4.41
C ARG A 36 9.28 -0.41 -3.48
N ALA A 37 8.87 0.23 -2.39
CA ALA A 37 7.90 -0.33 -1.44
C ALA A 37 6.59 -0.73 -2.14
N LEU A 38 6.03 0.16 -2.97
CA LEU A 38 4.80 -0.12 -3.72
C LEU A 38 4.95 -1.23 -4.77
N LYS A 39 6.18 -1.57 -5.18
CA LYS A 39 6.48 -2.62 -6.18
C LYS A 39 6.91 -3.94 -5.56
N ASP A 40 7.50 -3.92 -4.36
CA ASP A 40 8.11 -5.09 -3.74
C ASP A 40 7.05 -6.16 -3.42
N PRO A 41 7.14 -7.41 -3.91
CA PRO A 41 6.17 -8.45 -3.56
C PRO A 41 6.19 -8.80 -2.06
N ILE A 42 5.06 -9.27 -1.52
CA ILE A 42 5.02 -9.80 -0.14
C ILE A 42 5.93 -11.03 -0.09
N ARG A 43 6.95 -11.01 0.78
CA ARG A 43 7.80 -12.17 1.03
C ARG A 43 7.42 -12.81 2.36
N GLY A 44 6.98 -14.06 2.32
CA GLY A 44 6.71 -14.86 3.53
C GLY A 44 5.57 -14.35 4.42
N GLY A 45 4.60 -13.62 3.86
CA GLY A 45 3.45 -13.10 4.62
C GLY A 45 3.76 -11.92 5.57
N LYS A 46 5.02 -11.46 5.62
CA LYS A 46 5.41 -10.29 6.41
C LYS A 46 5.13 -9.02 5.61
N VAL A 47 4.39 -8.08 6.19
CA VAL A 47 4.25 -6.72 5.67
C VAL A 47 5.56 -5.98 5.96
N PRO A 48 6.23 -5.40 4.94
CA PRO A 48 7.41 -4.57 5.17
C PRO A 48 7.08 -3.34 6.04
N GLU A 49 8.00 -2.91 6.90
CA GLU A 49 7.80 -1.77 7.82
C GLU A 49 7.33 -0.51 7.07
N LEU A 50 7.96 -0.18 5.95
CA LEU A 50 7.59 0.97 5.14
C LEU A 50 6.17 0.90 4.57
N TRP A 51 5.55 -0.28 4.45
CA TRP A 51 4.14 -0.33 4.08
C TRP A 51 3.24 0.04 5.22
N GLN A 52 3.57 -0.40 6.44
CA GLN A 52 2.83 -0.01 7.62
C GLN A 52 2.85 1.51 7.76
N ASP A 53 4.04 2.13 7.63
CA ASP A 53 4.20 3.58 7.67
C ASP A 53 3.35 4.29 6.59
N ILE A 54 3.32 3.76 5.36
CA ILE A 54 2.48 4.30 4.27
C ILE A 54 0.99 4.19 4.61
N LEU A 55 0.55 3.05 5.16
CA LEU A 55 -0.85 2.83 5.49
C LEU A 55 -1.28 3.73 6.64
N ASP A 56 -0.46 3.86 7.68
CA ASP A 56 -0.71 4.70 8.85
C ASP A 56 -0.81 6.18 8.44
N GLU A 57 0.12 6.70 7.62
CA GLU A 57 0.08 8.08 7.11
C GLU A 57 -1.16 8.34 6.22
N LEU A 58 -1.62 7.30 5.52
CA LEU A 58 -2.81 7.40 4.67
C LEU A 58 -4.12 7.10 5.41
N ASP A 59 -4.06 6.75 6.69
CA ASP A 59 -5.19 6.33 7.51
C ASP A 59 -5.93 5.12 6.90
N LEU A 60 -5.15 4.08 6.55
CA LEU A 60 -5.59 2.86 5.91
C LEU A 60 -5.29 1.64 6.77
N GLU A 61 -6.19 0.65 6.71
CA GLU A 61 -6.03 -0.62 7.42
C GLU A 61 -6.05 -1.80 6.43
N LEU A 62 -5.14 -2.76 6.63
CA LEU A 62 -5.19 -4.05 5.93
C LEU A 62 -6.02 -5.05 6.73
N VAL A 63 -7.11 -5.53 6.13
CA VAL A 63 -7.99 -6.53 6.75
C VAL A 63 -7.85 -7.90 6.07
N ILE A 64 -7.78 -8.96 6.89
CA ILE A 64 -7.81 -10.34 6.39
C ILE A 64 -9.28 -10.72 6.17
N ARG A 65 -9.60 -11.21 4.97
CA ARG A 65 -10.94 -11.71 4.64
C ARG A 65 -10.91 -13.21 4.28
N PRO A 66 -11.93 -13.99 4.64
CA PRO A 66 -12.06 -15.37 4.18
C PRO A 66 -12.02 -15.43 2.65
N ARG A 67 -11.27 -16.39 2.10
CA ARG A 67 -11.30 -16.63 0.66
C ARG A 67 -12.72 -17.04 0.26
N ALA A 68 -13.35 -16.29 -0.62
CA ALA A 68 -14.63 -16.70 -1.20
C ALA A 68 -14.43 -18.09 -1.82
N LYS A 69 -15.23 -19.08 -1.38
CA LYS A 69 -15.23 -20.40 -2.02
C LYS A 69 -15.51 -20.16 -3.50
N ARG A 70 -14.55 -20.50 -4.36
CA ARG A 70 -14.77 -20.58 -5.80
C ARG A 70 -15.93 -21.56 -5.95
N GLN A 71 -17.13 -21.06 -6.27
CA GLN A 71 -18.25 -21.95 -6.56
C GLN A 71 -17.79 -22.83 -7.71
N ALA A 72 -17.59 -24.11 -7.43
CA ALA A 72 -17.37 -25.11 -8.46
C ALA A 72 -18.64 -25.09 -9.33
N SER A 73 -18.50 -24.63 -10.57
CA SER A 73 -19.47 -24.89 -11.64
C SER A 73 -19.21 -26.28 -12.20
#